data_AF-A0A094D041-F1
#
_entry.id   AF-A0A094D041-F1
#
_cell.length_a   1.000
_cell.length_b   1.000
_cell.length_c   1.000
_cell.angle_alpha   90.00
_cell.angle_beta   90.00
_cell.angle_gamma   90.00
#
_symmetry.space_group_name_H-M   'P 1'
#
loop_
_entity.id
_entity.type
_entity.pdbx_description
1 polymer ?
#
loop_
_entity_poly.entity_id
_entity_poly.type
_entity_poly.pdbx_seq_one_letter_code
_entity_poly.pdbx_strand_id
1 'polypeptide(L)'
;MEGSPLSTPAPPSCFNCNKLQTDLSKPLKRCAKCQTAFYCSRTCQMTNWKIHKPTCHLSSTSPPTNPPQKFDPLPNPPQEPDDGHTPGFHAFNHMFGLSNDDFLHKRPEREVFNLLIDSFRMRVEDEYVFGGNTTSIYNEDKPLPLFKKFLSLAESRQQLLPAWWSPAKRRECERLSVHASQWSDINCAVEKSDIQDHYNDNMMPMKLRILGEKIYGKGFM
;
A
#
# COMPACT_ATOMS: atom_id res chain seq x y z
N MET A 1 40.59 32.27 -16.70
CA MET A 1 39.77 31.08 -16.97
C MET A 1 40.27 30.00 -16.03
N GLU A 2 39.54 29.66 -14.97
CA GLU A 2 39.70 28.38 -14.28
C GLU A 2 38.31 27.95 -13.80
N GLY A 3 37.76 26.93 -14.47
CA GLY A 3 36.46 26.36 -14.15
C GLY A 3 36.62 25.34 -13.03
N SER A 4 35.78 25.44 -12.01
CA SER A 4 35.65 24.44 -10.95
C SER A 4 35.21 23.09 -11.54
N PRO A 5 35.75 21.95 -11.06
CA PRO A 5 35.34 20.64 -11.56
C PRO A 5 33.90 20.36 -11.09
N LEU A 6 33.02 20.12 -12.07
CA LEU A 6 31.64 19.69 -11.84
C LEU A 6 31.70 18.25 -11.30
N SER A 7 31.58 18.06 -9.99
CA SER A 7 31.51 16.74 -9.36
C SER A 7 30.26 16.00 -9.84
N THR A 8 30.42 15.10 -10.81
CA THR A 8 29.35 14.18 -11.21
C THR A 8 28.95 13.30 -10.02
N PRO A 9 27.67 13.28 -9.60
CA PRO A 9 27.23 12.41 -8.52
C PRO A 9 27.42 10.95 -8.92
N ALA A 10 27.93 10.14 -7.99
CA ALA A 10 28.13 8.72 -8.21
C ALA A 10 26.80 8.05 -8.64
N PRO A 11 26.84 7.10 -9.60
CA PRO A 11 25.64 6.43 -10.06
C PRO A 11 24.98 5.65 -8.90
N PRO A 12 23.63 5.68 -8.79
CA PRO A 12 22.94 5.01 -7.71
C PRO A 12 23.14 3.49 -7.79
N SER A 13 23.18 2.84 -6.62
CA SER A 13 23.34 1.39 -6.47
C SER A 13 22.25 0.79 -5.60
N CYS A 14 22.01 -0.50 -5.76
CA CYS A 14 21.07 -1.21 -4.90
C CYS A 14 21.62 -1.34 -3.47
N PHE A 15 20.87 -0.87 -2.48
CA PHE A 15 21.25 -0.90 -1.05
C PHE A 15 21.36 -2.31 -0.44
N ASN A 16 20.93 -3.35 -1.16
CA ASN A 16 21.04 -4.74 -0.70
C ASN A 16 22.16 -5.51 -1.41
N CYS A 17 22.17 -5.49 -2.75
CA CYS A 17 23.09 -6.30 -3.55
C CYS A 17 24.23 -5.50 -4.19
N ASN A 18 24.29 -4.19 -3.93
CA ASN A 18 25.32 -3.25 -4.39
C ASN A 18 25.48 -3.11 -5.92
N LYS A 19 24.65 -3.77 -6.73
CA LYS A 19 24.65 -3.59 -8.19
C LYS A 19 24.36 -2.14 -8.56
N LEU A 20 25.17 -1.58 -9.47
CA LEU A 20 25.00 -0.23 -9.96
C LEU A 20 23.82 -0.16 -10.94
N GLN A 21 23.26 1.03 -11.11
CA GLN A 21 22.27 1.28 -12.15
C GLN A 21 22.77 0.87 -13.56
N THR A 22 24.07 1.03 -13.82
CA THR A 22 24.72 0.66 -15.09
C THR A 22 24.73 -0.85 -15.35
N ASP A 23 24.64 -1.66 -14.30
CA ASP A 23 24.71 -3.12 -14.38
C ASP A 23 23.32 -3.76 -14.52
N LEU A 24 22.26 -2.95 -14.58
CA LEU A 24 20.88 -3.38 -14.54
C LEU A 24 20.15 -2.94 -15.80
N SER A 25 19.37 -3.86 -16.38
CA SER A 25 18.50 -3.58 -17.53
C SER A 25 17.27 -2.74 -17.17
N LYS A 26 16.95 -2.62 -15.87
CA LYS A 26 15.81 -1.86 -15.36
C LYS A 26 16.30 -0.77 -14.39
N PRO A 27 15.60 0.38 -14.31
CA PRO A 27 15.91 1.40 -13.33
C PRO A 27 15.74 0.88 -11.90
N LEU A 28 16.62 1.31 -10.99
CA LEU A 28 16.50 1.11 -9.56
C LEU A 28 15.24 1.84 -9.06
N LYS A 29 14.47 1.17 -8.22
CA LYS A 29 13.31 1.75 -7.56
C LYS A 29 13.75 2.43 -6.27
N ARG A 30 13.24 3.63 -6.00
CA ARG A 30 13.44 4.32 -4.73
C ARG A 30 12.50 3.74 -3.68
N CYS A 31 12.88 3.79 -2.40
CA CYS A 31 11.93 3.56 -1.33
C CYS A 31 10.86 4.67 -1.34
N ALA A 32 9.57 4.34 -1.43
CA ALA A 32 8.47 5.30 -1.38
C ALA A 32 8.56 6.32 -0.22
N LYS A 33 8.95 5.87 0.98
CA LYS A 33 8.98 6.72 2.17
C LYS A 33 10.14 7.70 2.18
N CYS A 34 11.37 7.20 2.16
CA CYS A 34 12.53 8.07 2.31
C CYS A 34 13.01 8.64 0.98
N GLN A 35 12.72 8.00 -0.15
CA GLN A 35 13.21 8.36 -1.47
C GLN A 35 14.76 8.41 -1.61
N THR A 36 15.50 8.01 -0.56
CA THR A 36 16.97 8.03 -0.52
C THR A 36 17.59 6.65 -0.78
N ALA A 37 16.92 5.56 -0.41
CA ALA A 37 17.40 4.20 -0.65
C ALA A 37 16.90 3.68 -2.01
N PHE A 38 17.78 2.98 -2.74
CA PHE A 38 17.52 2.44 -4.07
C PHE A 38 17.61 0.90 -4.07
N TYR A 39 16.73 0.23 -4.83
CA TYR A 39 16.66 -1.22 -4.92
C TYR A 39 16.42 -1.71 -6.35
N CYS A 40 17.14 -2.74 -6.77
CA CYS A 40 16.98 -3.35 -8.10
C CYS A 40 15.74 -4.24 -8.21
N SER A 41 15.22 -4.68 -7.06
CA SER A 41 14.07 -5.55 -6.97
C SER A 41 13.43 -5.39 -5.60
N ARG A 42 12.15 -5.78 -5.54
CA ARG A 42 11.39 -5.85 -4.29
C ARG A 42 12.03 -6.82 -3.29
N THR A 43 12.55 -7.95 -3.77
CA THR A 43 13.31 -8.91 -2.94
C THR A 43 14.50 -8.24 -2.25
N CYS A 44 15.27 -7.42 -2.99
CA CYS A 44 16.38 -6.68 -2.40
C CYS A 44 15.93 -5.67 -1.34
N GLN A 45 14.81 -4.98 -1.55
CA GLN A 45 14.25 -4.08 -0.54
C GLN A 45 13.86 -4.83 0.75
N MET A 46 13.22 -6.01 0.63
CA MET A 46 12.84 -6.83 1.79
C MET A 46 14.05 -7.32 2.57
N THR A 47 15.06 -7.84 1.87
CA THR A 47 16.27 -8.37 2.51
C THR A 47 16.97 -7.27 3.30
N ASN A 48 17.02 -6.05 2.76
CA ASN A 48 17.61 -4.91 3.44
C ASN A 48 16.68 -4.21 4.44
N TRP A 49 15.39 -4.59 4.51
CA TRP A 49 14.40 -3.86 5.31
C TRP A 49 14.78 -3.78 6.79
N LYS A 50 15.30 -4.87 7.37
CA LYS A 50 15.73 -4.90 8.79
C LYS A 50 16.80 -3.85 9.11
N ILE A 51 17.65 -3.52 8.13
CA ILE A 51 18.76 -2.57 8.25
C ILE A 51 18.32 -1.16 7.84
N HIS A 52 17.48 -1.05 6.81
CA HIS A 52 16.99 0.23 6.31
C HIS A 52 15.91 0.85 7.21
N LYS A 53 15.02 0.04 7.79
CA LYS A 53 13.86 0.51 8.57
C LYS A 53 14.24 1.55 9.64
N PRO A 54 15.29 1.37 10.46
CA PRO A 54 15.67 2.35 11.48
C PRO A 54 16.06 3.72 10.93
N THR A 55 16.44 3.81 9.66
CA THR A 55 16.88 5.04 8.99
C THR A 55 15.90 5.51 7.89
N CYS A 56 14.77 4.81 7.73
CA CYS A 56 13.76 5.11 6.72
C CYS A 56 12.80 6.20 7.22
N HIS A 57 13.21 7.47 7.06
CA HIS A 57 12.43 8.65 7.42
C HIS A 57 11.97 9.41 6.17
N LEU A 58 10.84 10.11 6.25
CA LEU A 58 10.35 10.95 5.16
C LEU A 58 11.43 11.97 4.79
N SER A 59 11.84 12.00 3.52
CA SER A 59 12.68 13.09 3.03
C SER A 59 11.82 14.34 2.96
N SER A 60 12.09 15.30 3.82
CA SER A 60 11.56 16.66 3.75
C SER A 60 12.12 17.35 2.50
N THR A 61 11.58 17.00 1.34
CA THR A 61 11.80 17.75 0.11
C THR A 61 10.77 18.88 0.10
N SER A 62 11.25 20.10 0.32
CA SER A 62 10.69 21.45 0.08
C SER A 62 9.16 21.62 -0.16
N PRO A 63 8.54 22.67 0.42
CA PRO A 63 7.12 22.95 0.23
C PRO A 63 6.77 23.16 -1.26
N PRO A 64 5.54 22.82 -1.68
CA PRO A 64 5.08 23.07 -3.05
C PRO A 64 5.18 24.57 -3.34
N THR A 65 5.92 24.93 -4.38
CA THR A 65 6.21 26.32 -4.81
C THR A 65 5.04 27.00 -5.54
N ASN A 66 3.83 26.43 -5.47
CA ASN A 66 2.67 27.07 -6.06
C ASN A 66 1.95 27.90 -4.98
N PRO A 67 1.84 29.24 -5.14
CA PRO A 67 0.92 30.01 -4.31
C PRO A 67 -0.50 29.45 -4.50
N PRO A 68 -1.33 29.41 -3.44
CA PRO A 68 -2.71 28.98 -3.57
C PRO A 68 -3.42 29.89 -4.57
N GLN A 69 -3.73 29.35 -5.75
CA GLN A 69 -4.72 29.97 -6.61
C GLN A 69 -6.01 29.98 -5.81
N LYS A 70 -6.56 31.19 -5.60
CA LYS A 70 -7.89 31.39 -5.06
C LYS A 70 -8.86 30.76 -6.06
N PHE A 71 -9.19 29.49 -5.85
CA PHE A 71 -10.37 28.92 -6.45
C PHE A 71 -11.55 29.46 -5.65
N ASP A 72 -12.52 30.03 -6.38
CA ASP A 72 -13.79 30.43 -5.80
C ASP A 72 -14.38 29.28 -4.96
N PRO A 73 -14.99 29.55 -3.80
CA PRO A 73 -15.55 28.49 -2.98
C PRO A 73 -16.59 27.71 -3.78
N LEU A 74 -16.24 26.49 -4.16
CA LEU A 74 -17.23 25.51 -4.60
C LEU A 74 -18.22 25.33 -3.45
N PRO A 75 -19.53 25.16 -3.70
CA PRO A 75 -20.50 24.90 -2.64
C PRO A 75 -20.01 23.75 -1.77
N ASN A 76 -20.10 23.90 -0.45
CA ASN A 76 -19.72 22.84 0.50
C ASN A 76 -20.35 21.51 0.03
N PRO A 77 -19.55 20.44 -0.14
CA PRO A 77 -20.10 19.11 -0.35
C PRO A 77 -21.12 18.82 0.76
N PRO A 78 -22.17 18.04 0.48
CA PRO A 78 -23.08 17.57 1.52
C PRO A 78 -22.24 17.04 2.70
N GLN A 79 -22.52 17.51 3.93
CA GLN A 79 -21.85 17.01 5.12
C GLN A 79 -22.07 15.49 5.16
N GLU A 80 -20.99 14.74 4.91
CA GLU A 80 -21.03 13.29 5.08
C GLU A 80 -21.31 12.98 6.57
N PRO A 81 -22.04 11.90 6.87
CA PRO A 81 -22.24 11.47 8.25
C PRO A 81 -20.87 11.28 8.93
N ASP A 82 -20.72 11.75 10.17
CA ASP A 82 -19.54 11.43 10.98
C ASP A 82 -19.65 9.98 11.47
N ASP A 83 -19.35 9.05 10.57
CA ASP A 83 -19.41 7.60 10.76
C ASP A 83 -18.02 6.97 10.89
N GLY A 84 -16.98 7.80 11.02
CA GLY A 84 -15.59 7.36 11.19
C GLY A 84 -14.90 6.90 9.89
N HIS A 85 -15.49 7.15 8.72
CA HIS A 85 -14.85 6.91 7.42
C HIS A 85 -13.95 8.07 6.97
N THR A 86 -13.04 7.78 6.02
CA THR A 86 -12.19 8.81 5.41
C THR A 86 -13.04 9.79 4.58
N PRO A 87 -12.74 11.10 4.55
CA PRO A 87 -13.51 12.06 3.75
C PRO A 87 -13.67 11.63 2.28
N GLY A 88 -14.91 11.60 1.80
CA GLY A 88 -15.25 11.20 0.43
C GLY A 88 -15.34 9.70 0.20
N PHE A 89 -15.23 8.88 1.26
CA PHE A 89 -15.40 7.43 1.18
C PHE A 89 -16.71 7.06 0.48
N HIS A 90 -17.84 7.66 0.89
CA HIS A 90 -19.15 7.34 0.32
C HIS A 90 -19.23 7.69 -1.16
N ALA A 91 -18.74 8.87 -1.54
CA ALA A 91 -18.64 9.30 -2.93
C ALA A 91 -17.80 8.34 -3.78
N PHE A 92 -16.62 7.93 -3.30
CA PHE A 92 -15.76 7.00 -4.02
C PHE A 92 -16.33 5.57 -4.06
N ASN A 93 -16.91 5.09 -2.96
CA ASN A 93 -17.57 3.79 -2.87
C ASN A 93 -18.70 3.68 -3.90
N HIS A 94 -19.50 4.74 -4.05
CA HIS A 94 -20.52 4.84 -5.09
C HIS A 94 -19.89 4.95 -6.50
N MET A 95 -18.93 5.84 -6.71
CA MET A 95 -18.29 6.08 -8.01
C MET A 95 -17.66 4.81 -8.60
N PHE A 96 -17.11 3.93 -7.76
CA PHE A 96 -16.50 2.69 -8.21
C PHE A 96 -17.45 1.49 -8.24
N GLY A 97 -18.75 1.71 -8.00
CA GLY A 97 -19.76 0.63 -7.99
C GLY A 97 -19.51 -0.40 -6.90
N LEU A 98 -18.91 0.02 -5.77
CA LEU A 98 -18.55 -0.87 -4.67
C LEU A 98 -19.63 -0.91 -3.58
N SER A 99 -20.68 -0.11 -3.67
CA SER A 99 -21.72 0.04 -2.62
C SER A 99 -22.42 -1.25 -2.18
N ASN A 100 -22.48 -2.28 -3.02
CA ASN A 100 -23.25 -3.51 -2.76
C ASN A 100 -22.49 -4.57 -1.95
N ASP A 101 -21.26 -4.30 -1.52
CA ASP A 101 -20.38 -5.24 -0.82
C ASP A 101 -20.10 -6.56 -1.57
N ASP A 102 -20.40 -6.61 -2.87
CA ASP A 102 -20.24 -7.79 -3.73
C ASP A 102 -18.89 -7.83 -4.48
N PHE A 103 -17.97 -6.90 -4.19
CA PHE A 103 -16.71 -6.71 -4.90
C PHE A 103 -15.85 -7.98 -5.05
N LEU A 104 -15.92 -8.88 -4.06
CA LEU A 104 -15.19 -10.15 -4.03
C LEU A 104 -15.98 -11.33 -4.64
N HIS A 105 -17.30 -11.23 -4.79
CA HIS A 105 -18.17 -12.38 -5.05
C HIS A 105 -18.06 -12.93 -6.46
N LYS A 106 -17.80 -12.06 -7.45
CA LYS A 106 -17.75 -12.42 -8.87
C LYS A 106 -16.33 -12.71 -9.37
N ARG A 107 -15.40 -13.01 -8.46
CA ARG A 107 -13.98 -13.17 -8.77
C ARG A 107 -13.51 -14.60 -8.54
N PRO A 108 -12.50 -15.07 -9.31
CA PRO A 108 -11.83 -16.32 -9.03
C PRO A 108 -11.27 -16.35 -7.60
N GLU A 109 -11.29 -17.52 -6.98
CA GLU A 109 -10.86 -17.73 -5.60
C GLU A 109 -9.47 -17.14 -5.30
N ARG A 110 -8.50 -17.45 -6.17
CA ARG A 110 -7.12 -16.94 -6.04
C ARG A 110 -7.04 -15.42 -6.10
N GLU A 111 -7.88 -14.79 -6.91
CA GLU A 111 -7.93 -13.34 -7.03
C GLU A 111 -8.50 -12.71 -5.76
N VAL A 112 -9.53 -13.33 -5.16
CA VAL A 112 -10.06 -12.88 -3.86
C VAL A 112 -9.00 -12.93 -2.77
N PHE A 113 -8.17 -13.99 -2.73
CA PHE A 113 -7.05 -14.04 -1.79
C PHE A 113 -6.06 -12.89 -2.03
N ASN A 114 -5.65 -12.66 -3.27
CA ASN A 114 -4.73 -11.57 -3.61
C ASN A 114 -5.31 -10.19 -3.23
N LEU A 115 -6.60 -9.94 -3.50
CA LEU A 115 -7.25 -8.68 -3.16
C LEU A 115 -7.33 -8.45 -1.65
N LEU A 116 -7.61 -9.49 -0.86
CA LEU A 116 -7.59 -9.41 0.61
C LEU A 116 -6.17 -9.11 1.14
N ILE A 117 -5.16 -9.80 0.60
CA ILE A 117 -3.76 -9.60 0.99
C ILE A 117 -3.28 -8.19 0.59
N ASP A 118 -3.61 -7.73 -0.61
CA ASP A 118 -3.15 -6.44 -1.13
C ASP A 118 -3.91 -5.28 -0.48
N SER A 119 -5.19 -5.47 -0.13
CA SER A 119 -5.94 -4.51 0.70
C SER A 119 -5.29 -4.34 2.07
N PHE A 120 -4.90 -5.45 2.72
CA PHE A 120 -4.14 -5.39 3.97
C PHE A 120 -2.80 -4.67 3.80
N ARG A 121 -2.00 -5.04 2.78
CA ARG A 121 -0.70 -4.40 2.47
C ARG A 121 -0.83 -2.89 2.24
N MET A 122 -1.87 -2.46 1.52
CA MET A 122 -2.16 -1.04 1.28
C MET A 122 -2.52 -0.31 2.57
N ARG A 123 -3.41 -0.89 3.41
CA ARG A 123 -3.80 -0.27 4.68
C ARG A 123 -2.60 -0.07 5.61
N VAL A 124 -1.78 -1.11 5.69
CA VAL A 124 -0.53 -1.11 6.44
C VAL A 124 0.41 0.02 6.01
N GLU A 125 0.59 0.19 4.70
CA GLU A 125 1.45 1.22 4.16
C GLU A 125 0.85 2.60 4.44
N ASP A 126 -0.46 2.77 4.26
CA ASP A 126 -1.16 4.03 4.54
C ASP A 126 -1.06 4.40 6.04
N GLU A 127 -1.19 3.44 6.98
CA GLU A 127 -0.96 3.70 8.43
C GLU A 127 0.48 4.09 8.73
N TYR A 128 1.44 3.46 8.05
CA TYR A 128 2.85 3.75 8.23
C TYR A 128 3.26 5.13 7.65
N VAL A 129 2.64 5.55 6.55
CA VAL A 129 2.92 6.81 5.85
C VAL A 129 2.16 7.98 6.49
N PHE A 130 0.88 7.81 6.81
CA PHE A 130 -0.01 8.90 7.23
C PHE A 130 -0.39 8.87 8.71
N GLY A 131 -0.29 7.72 9.39
CA GLY A 131 -0.92 7.51 10.69
C GLY A 131 -0.27 8.19 11.89
N GLY A 132 0.95 8.76 11.77
CA GLY A 132 1.64 9.50 12.84
C GLY A 132 1.93 8.73 14.15
N ASN A 133 1.29 7.59 14.37
CA ASN A 133 1.23 6.84 15.60
C ASN A 133 1.65 5.39 15.34
N THR A 134 2.53 4.91 16.18
CA THR A 134 3.43 3.78 15.99
C THR A 134 2.78 2.40 16.17
N THR A 135 1.51 2.21 15.78
CA THR A 135 0.97 0.85 15.57
C THR A 135 1.37 0.33 14.19
N SER A 136 2.62 0.59 13.82
CA SER A 136 3.20 0.05 12.59
C SER A 136 3.31 -1.45 12.78
N ILE A 137 2.84 -2.23 11.80
CA ILE A 137 3.05 -3.67 11.71
C ILE A 137 4.52 -4.13 11.80
N TYR A 138 5.45 -3.17 11.88
CA TYR A 138 6.87 -3.39 11.99
C TYR A 138 7.41 -3.13 13.40
N ASN A 139 6.62 -2.60 14.34
CA ASN A 139 7.03 -2.22 15.70
C ASN A 139 6.79 -3.31 16.75
N GLU A 140 7.06 -4.57 16.40
CA GLU A 140 7.24 -5.76 17.29
C GLU A 140 6.34 -6.96 16.90
N ASP A 141 5.22 -6.72 16.20
CA ASP A 141 4.32 -7.80 15.75
C ASP A 141 4.73 -8.37 14.38
N LYS A 142 4.66 -9.70 14.22
CA LYS A 142 4.82 -10.36 12.92
C LYS A 142 3.61 -9.99 12.02
N PRO A 143 3.77 -9.73 10.71
CA PRO A 143 2.67 -9.35 9.82
C PRO A 143 1.50 -10.35 9.80
N LEU A 144 1.79 -11.64 9.96
CA LEU A 144 0.80 -12.71 9.88
C LEU A 144 -0.29 -12.62 10.98
N PRO A 145 0.03 -12.48 12.28
CA PRO A 145 -0.97 -12.19 13.32
C PRO A 145 -1.91 -11.03 12.99
N LEU A 146 -1.41 -9.94 12.41
CA LEU A 146 -2.23 -8.79 12.03
C LEU A 146 -3.11 -9.10 10.83
N PHE A 147 -2.58 -9.82 9.85
CA PHE A 147 -3.37 -10.30 8.72
C PHE A 147 -4.48 -11.26 9.17
N LYS A 148 -4.23 -12.13 10.16
CA LYS A 148 -5.27 -12.97 10.76
C LYS A 148 -6.37 -12.14 11.42
N LYS A 149 -6.02 -11.09 12.17
CA LYS A 149 -7.00 -10.16 12.74
C LYS A 149 -7.83 -9.49 11.64
N PHE A 150 -7.18 -9.05 10.56
CA PHE A 150 -7.84 -8.49 9.38
C PHE A 150 -8.84 -9.45 8.75
N LEU A 151 -8.47 -10.73 8.55
CA LEU A 151 -9.40 -11.75 8.03
C LEU A 151 -10.58 -12.00 8.98
N SER A 152 -10.36 -11.96 10.31
CA SER A 152 -11.45 -12.08 11.28
C SER A 152 -12.43 -10.92 11.21
N LEU A 153 -11.93 -9.70 10.95
CA LEU A 153 -12.80 -8.54 10.70
C LEU A 153 -13.59 -8.73 9.40
N ALA A 154 -12.95 -9.19 8.33
CA ALA A 154 -13.62 -9.46 7.06
C ALA A 154 -14.74 -10.50 7.21
N GLU A 155 -14.49 -11.56 7.99
CA GLU A 155 -15.48 -12.61 8.32
C GLU A 155 -16.65 -12.10 9.18
N SER A 156 -16.45 -11.04 9.97
CA SER A 156 -17.54 -10.40 10.72
C SER A 156 -18.40 -9.45 9.89
N ARG A 157 -17.99 -9.11 8.65
CA ARG A 157 -18.76 -8.21 7.79
C ARG A 157 -19.87 -8.98 7.09
N GLN A 158 -21.09 -8.44 7.16
CA GLN A 158 -22.23 -9.01 6.47
C GLN A 158 -22.02 -8.93 4.95
N GLN A 159 -22.17 -10.05 4.26
CA GLN A 159 -22.13 -10.15 2.78
C GLN A 159 -20.81 -9.71 2.11
N LEU A 160 -19.74 -9.42 2.84
CA LEU A 160 -18.48 -8.99 2.21
C LEU A 160 -17.75 -10.14 1.51
N LEU A 161 -17.70 -11.31 2.15
CA LEU A 161 -16.97 -12.47 1.65
C LEU A 161 -17.87 -13.35 0.77
N PRO A 162 -17.32 -13.99 -0.28
CA PRO A 162 -18.07 -14.89 -1.14
C PRO A 162 -18.63 -16.10 -0.39
N ALA A 163 -19.73 -16.69 -0.88
CA ALA A 163 -20.38 -17.83 -0.25
C ALA A 163 -19.50 -19.09 -0.11
N TRP A 164 -18.47 -19.23 -0.96
CA TRP A 164 -17.50 -20.34 -0.87
C TRP A 164 -16.43 -20.12 0.22
N TRP A 165 -16.36 -18.93 0.83
CA TRP A 165 -15.42 -18.65 1.91
C TRP A 165 -15.70 -19.56 3.10
N SER A 166 -14.64 -20.15 3.64
CA SER A 166 -14.72 -21.13 4.72
C SER A 166 -13.44 -21.12 5.56
N PRO A 167 -13.43 -21.75 6.75
CA PRO A 167 -12.21 -21.88 7.55
C PRO A 167 -11.05 -22.59 6.82
N ALA A 168 -11.36 -23.47 5.86
CA ALA A 168 -10.33 -24.07 5.00
C ALA A 168 -9.71 -23.03 4.06
N LYS A 169 -10.54 -22.20 3.42
CA LYS A 169 -10.11 -21.13 2.52
C LYS A 169 -9.39 -20.00 3.23
N ARG A 170 -9.79 -19.70 4.47
CA ARG A 170 -9.05 -18.82 5.36
C ARG A 170 -7.61 -19.31 5.57
N ARG A 171 -7.41 -20.59 5.93
CA ARG A 171 -6.07 -21.17 6.12
C ARG A 171 -5.25 -21.18 4.82
N GLU A 172 -5.90 -21.41 3.69
CA GLU A 172 -5.26 -21.33 2.38
C GLU A 172 -4.79 -19.91 2.07
N CYS A 173 -5.63 -18.90 2.31
CA CYS A 173 -5.28 -17.48 2.18
C CYS A 173 -4.13 -17.08 3.13
N GLU A 174 -4.14 -17.53 4.39
CA GLU A 174 -3.04 -17.32 5.34
C GLU A 174 -1.72 -17.91 4.84
N ARG A 175 -1.73 -19.16 4.33
CA ARG A 175 -0.54 -19.81 3.77
C ARG A 175 -0.05 -19.09 2.52
N LEU A 176 -0.98 -18.68 1.66
CA LEU A 176 -0.68 -17.91 0.47
C LEU A 176 0.04 -16.62 0.92
N SER A 177 -0.52 -15.85 1.85
CA SER A 177 -0.05 -14.50 2.23
C SER A 177 1.44 -14.36 2.59
N VAL A 178 2.13 -15.45 2.96
CA VAL A 178 3.55 -15.46 3.37
C VAL A 178 4.47 -16.19 2.39
N HIS A 179 3.96 -16.56 1.20
CA HIS A 179 4.72 -17.32 0.22
C HIS A 179 5.65 -16.42 -0.60
N ALA A 180 6.93 -16.41 -0.28
CA ALA A 180 7.93 -15.46 -0.80
C ALA A 180 8.06 -15.37 -2.34
N SER A 181 7.62 -16.37 -3.09
CA SER A 181 7.74 -16.38 -4.56
C SER A 181 6.56 -15.75 -5.29
N GLN A 182 5.55 -15.23 -4.59
CA GLN A 182 4.35 -14.67 -5.20
C GLN A 182 4.28 -13.15 -5.04
N TRP A 183 3.41 -12.52 -5.82
CA TRP A 183 3.19 -11.08 -5.75
C TRP A 183 2.64 -10.59 -4.40
N SER A 184 1.54 -11.20 -3.96
CA SER A 184 0.79 -10.84 -2.75
C SER A 184 1.42 -11.42 -1.49
N ASP A 185 2.55 -10.86 -1.07
CA ASP A 185 3.25 -11.25 0.17
C ASP A 185 3.17 -10.12 1.21
N ILE A 186 2.63 -10.44 2.40
CA ILE A 186 2.42 -9.49 3.51
C ILE A 186 3.74 -9.02 4.15
N ASN A 187 4.85 -9.72 3.90
CA ASN A 187 6.17 -9.30 4.39
C ASN A 187 6.78 -8.19 3.54
N CYS A 188 6.06 -7.75 2.50
CA CYS A 188 6.59 -6.89 1.46
C CYS A 188 5.70 -5.66 1.32
N ALA A 189 6.28 -4.47 1.54
CA ALA A 189 5.61 -3.21 1.24
C ALA A 189 5.18 -3.14 -0.23
N VAL A 190 4.16 -2.32 -0.51
CA VAL A 190 3.62 -2.12 -1.85
C VAL A 190 3.38 -0.66 -2.13
N GLU A 191 3.78 -0.20 -3.30
CA GLU A 191 3.50 1.15 -3.75
C GLU A 191 2.21 1.20 -4.57
N LYS A 192 1.63 2.41 -4.67
CA LYS A 192 0.43 2.64 -5.48
C LYS A 192 0.62 2.19 -6.93
N SER A 193 1.74 2.55 -7.56
CA SER A 193 2.08 2.21 -8.94
C SER A 193 2.23 0.70 -9.14
N ASP A 194 2.86 0.02 -8.19
CA ASP A 194 3.01 -1.44 -8.19
C ASP A 194 1.65 -2.15 -8.26
N ILE A 195 0.63 -1.68 -7.52
CA ILE A 195 -0.74 -2.19 -7.60
C ILE A 195 -1.38 -1.89 -8.95
N GLN A 196 -1.22 -0.67 -9.47
CA GLN A 196 -1.80 -0.28 -10.76
C GLN A 196 -1.28 -1.17 -11.89
N ASP A 197 0.03 -1.41 -11.91
CA ASP A 197 0.69 -2.26 -12.90
C ASP A 197 0.27 -3.73 -12.77
N HIS A 198 0.24 -4.26 -11.54
CA HIS A 198 -0.08 -5.67 -11.30
C HIS A 198 -1.51 -6.03 -11.73
N TYR A 199 -2.47 -5.18 -11.41
CA TYR A 199 -3.88 -5.40 -11.73
C TYR A 199 -4.30 -4.81 -13.07
N ASN A 200 -3.40 -4.10 -13.76
CA ASN A 200 -3.69 -3.33 -14.97
C ASN A 200 -4.91 -2.42 -14.81
N ASP A 201 -5.00 -1.74 -13.66
CA ASP A 201 -6.12 -0.89 -13.28
C ASP A 201 -5.65 0.29 -12.44
N ASN A 202 -5.70 1.50 -13.04
CA ASN A 202 -5.27 2.75 -12.41
C ASN A 202 -6.03 3.08 -11.12
N MET A 203 -7.25 2.57 -10.96
CA MET A 203 -8.10 2.83 -9.80
C MET A 203 -8.04 1.70 -8.76
N MET A 204 -7.33 0.61 -9.03
CA MET A 204 -7.21 -0.52 -8.11
C MET A 204 -6.70 -0.12 -6.71
N PRO A 205 -5.71 0.78 -6.55
CA PRO A 205 -5.30 1.22 -5.21
C PRO A 205 -6.45 1.83 -4.40
N MET A 206 -7.35 2.60 -5.05
CA MET A 206 -8.51 3.18 -4.37
C MET A 206 -9.56 2.12 -4.03
N LYS A 207 -9.80 1.16 -4.93
CA LYS A 207 -10.71 0.03 -4.67
C LYS A 207 -10.24 -0.81 -3.48
N LEU A 208 -8.94 -1.08 -3.39
CA LEU A 208 -8.33 -1.81 -2.27
C LEU A 208 -8.41 -1.05 -0.94
N ARG A 209 -8.29 0.29 -0.96
CA ARG A 209 -8.50 1.14 0.22
C ARG A 209 -9.94 1.12 0.69
N ILE A 210 -10.91 1.24 -0.23
CA ILE A 210 -12.34 1.14 0.09
C ILE A 210 -12.65 -0.24 0.68
N LEU A 211 -12.13 -1.32 0.08
CA LEU A 211 -12.26 -2.67 0.63
C LEU A 211 -11.66 -2.75 2.05
N GLY A 212 -10.49 -2.15 2.26
CA GLY A 212 -9.85 -2.09 3.57
C GLY A 212 -10.73 -1.37 4.59
N GLU A 213 -11.23 -0.17 4.27
CA GLU A 213 -12.11 0.59 5.15
C GLU A 213 -13.41 -0.16 5.47
N LYS A 214 -13.99 -0.90 4.52
CA LYS A 214 -15.14 -1.77 4.79
C LYS A 214 -14.83 -2.89 5.76
N ILE A 215 -13.64 -3.50 5.63
CA ILE A 215 -13.19 -4.57 6.52
C ILE A 215 -12.91 -4.02 7.93
N TYR A 216 -12.22 -2.89 8.06
CA TYR A 216 -11.93 -2.27 9.34
C TYR A 216 -13.14 -1.56 9.95
N GLY A 217 -14.12 -1.15 9.13
CA GLY A 217 -15.28 -0.35 9.53
C GLY A 217 -14.91 1.06 9.98
N LYS A 218 -13.76 1.56 9.51
CA LYS A 218 -13.24 2.91 9.78
C LYS A 218 -12.19 3.30 8.75
N GLY A 219 -12.01 4.60 8.59
CA GLY A 219 -10.98 5.22 7.75
C GLY A 219 -9.55 4.96 8.24
N PHE A 220 -8.58 5.48 7.49
CA PHE A 220 -7.18 5.53 7.87
C PHE A 220 -6.81 6.95 8.33
N MET A 221 -6.87 7.20 9.64
CA MET A 221 -6.40 8.43 10.30
C MET A 221 -5.89 8.07 11.69
#